data_AF-A0A7T8HMA7-F1
#
_entry.id   AF-A0A7T8HMA7-F1
#
_cell.length_a   1.000
_cell.length_b   1.000
_cell.length_c   1.000
_cell.angle_alpha   90.00
_cell.angle_beta   90.00
_cell.angle_gamma   90.00
#
_symmetry.space_group_name_H-M   'P 1'
#
loop_
_entity.id
_entity.type
_entity.pdbx_description
1 polymer ?
#
loop_
_entity_poly.entity_id
_entity_poly.type
_entity_poly.pdbx_seq_one_letter_code
_entity_poly.pdbx_strand_id
1 'polypeptide(L)' 'MEKIRSELYGQPLWISLDGSIDVVGREVVNVLIGRLDGNSFHVPFVVKCSFVPTSDSNTMAQ' A
#
# COMPACT_ATOMS: atom_id res chain seq x y z
N MET A 1 -8.61 -0.47 -12.16
CA MET A 1 -8.22 -1.90 -12.14
C MET A 1 -7.77 -2.43 -13.49
N GLU A 2 -8.42 -2.05 -14.61
CA GLU A 2 -8.01 -2.53 -15.95
C GLU A 2 -6.56 -2.19 -16.33
N LYS A 3 -6.10 -0.97 -16.03
CA LYS A 3 -4.70 -0.54 -16.26
C LYS A 3 -3.67 -1.38 -15.48
N ILE A 4 -3.96 -1.68 -14.21
CA ILE A 4 -3.09 -2.52 -13.37
C ILE A 4 -3.01 -3.92 -13.97
N ARG A 5 -4.15 -4.46 -14.41
CA ARG A 5 -4.18 -5.77 -15.07
C ARG A 5 -3.41 -5.76 -16.39
N SER A 6 -3.57 -4.74 -17.24
CA SER A 6 -2.84 -4.69 -18.51
C SER A 6 -1.33 -4.58 -18.34
N GLU A 7 -0.85 -3.89 -17.30
CA GLU A 7 0.58 -3.65 -17.10
C GLU A 7 1.28 -4.76 -16.30
N LEU A 8 0.56 -5.45 -15.42
CA LEU A 8 1.14 -6.39 -14.47
C LEU A 8 0.81 -7.87 -14.77
N TYR A 9 -0.17 -8.15 -15.62
CA TYR A 9 -0.59 -9.52 -15.87
C TYR A 9 0.53 -10.38 -16.49
N GLY A 10 0.77 -11.55 -15.90
CA GLY A 10 1.78 -12.50 -16.39
C GLY A 10 3.23 -12.10 -16.12
N GLN A 11 3.48 -11.02 -15.39
CA GLN A 11 4.83 -10.57 -15.01
C GLN A 11 5.14 -10.92 -13.55
N PRO A 12 6.42 -11.10 -13.18
CA PRO A 12 6.82 -11.13 -11.77
C PRO A 12 6.47 -9.80 -11.09
N LEU A 13 5.93 -9.88 -9.86
CA LEU A 13 5.45 -8.71 -9.12
C LEU A 13 6.13 -8.62 -7.76
N TRP A 14 6.24 -7.39 -7.27
CA TRP A 14 6.52 -7.12 -5.86
C TRP A 14 5.34 -6.39 -5.24
N ILE A 15 5.16 -6.60 -3.94
CA ILE A 15 4.11 -5.99 -3.14
C ILE A 15 4.78 -5.35 -1.94
N SER A 16 4.40 -4.12 -1.62
CA SER A 16 4.83 -3.44 -0.41
C SER A 16 3.63 -2.92 0.37
N LEU A 17 3.80 -2.87 1.69
CA LEU A 17 2.92 -2.21 2.63
C LEU A 17 3.66 -1.00 3.17
N ASP A 18 3.12 0.18 2.94
CA ASP A 18 3.73 1.43 3.39
C ASP A 18 2.81 2.14 4.38
N GLY A 19 3.35 2.45 5.56
CA GLY A 19 2.65 3.13 6.64
C GLY A 19 3.08 4.59 6.71
N SER A 20 2.11 5.49 6.79
CA SER A 20 2.36 6.94 6.91
C SER A 20 1.38 7.59 7.87
N ILE A 21 1.76 8.75 8.41
CA ILE A 21 0.89 9.58 9.23
C ILE A 21 0.50 10.79 8.39
N ASP A 22 -0.80 11.04 8.27
CA ASP A 22 -1.29 12.21 7.54
C ASP A 22 -1.13 13.51 8.35
N VAL A 23 -1.45 14.65 7.71
CA VAL A 23 -1.31 15.98 8.33
C VAL A 23 -2.18 16.20 9.56
N VAL A 24 -3.18 15.36 9.81
CA VAL A 24 -4.07 15.43 10.98
C VAL A 24 -3.75 14.34 12.03
N GLY A 25 -2.66 13.59 11.85
CA GLY A 25 -2.17 12.61 12.82
C GLY A 25 -2.80 11.22 12.69
N ARG A 26 -3.52 10.92 11.61
CA ARG A 26 -4.10 9.59 11.38
C ARG A 26 -3.10 8.67 10.72
N GLU A 27 -3.04 7.43 11.18
CA GLU A 27 -2.25 6.38 10.54
C GLU A 27 -2.95 5.86 9.29
N VAL A 28 -2.20 5.81 8.20
CA VAL A 28 -2.64 5.39 6.87
C VAL A 28 -1.71 4.30 6.37
N VAL A 29 -2.29 3.17 5.99
CA VAL A 29 -1.59 2.06 5.35
C VAL A 29 -1.95 1.99 3.88
N ASN A 30 -0.92 1.98 3.04
CA ASN A 30 -1.00 1.86 1.59
C ASN A 30 -0.51 0.48 1.16
N VAL A 31 -1.25 -0.14 0.24
CA VAL A 31 -0.83 -1.36 -0.44
C VAL A 31 -0.35 -0.97 -1.84
N LEU A 32 0.92 -1.20 -2.10
CA LEU A 32 1.58 -0.90 -3.36
C LEU A 32 1.88 -2.20 -4.11
N ILE A 33 1.67 -2.19 -5.42
CA ILE A 33 2.06 -3.28 -6.30
C ILE A 33 2.85 -2.75 -7.49
N GLY A 34 3.93 -3.43 -7.84
CA GLY A 34 4.77 -3.06 -8.98
C GLY A 34 5.31 -4.27 -9.70
N ARG A 35 5.83 -4.04 -10.90
CA ARG A 35 6.55 -5.06 -11.66
C ARG A 35 7.91 -5.29 -11.02
N LEU A 36 8.25 -6.56 -10.79
CA LEU A 36 9.57 -6.96 -10.32
C LEU A 36 10.48 -7.16 -11.54
N ASP A 37 11.17 -6.09 -11.90
CA ASP A 37 12.15 -6.08 -12.98
C ASP A 37 13.44 -5.42 -12.46
N GLY A 38 14.55 -6.16 -12.50
CA GLY A 38 15.86 -5.66 -12.07
C GLY A 38 16.53 -4.73 -13.09
N ASN A 39 16.01 -4.66 -14.32
CA ASN A 39 16.62 -3.91 -15.42
C ASN A 39 15.90 -2.60 -15.73
N SER A 40 14.67 -2.42 -15.24
CA SER A 40 13.89 -1.22 -15.52
C SER A 40 13.04 -0.78 -14.33
N PHE A 41 13.00 0.54 -14.13
CA PHE A 41 12.18 1.15 -13.09
C PHE A 41 10.73 1.28 -13.58
N HIS A 42 9.78 0.95 -12.69
CA HIS A 42 8.36 1.17 -12.89
C HIS A 42 7.75 1.90 -11.72
N VAL A 43 6.85 2.84 -12.02
CA VAL A 43 6.02 3.48 -11.01
C VAL A 43 5.03 2.45 -10.48
N PRO A 44 4.99 2.19 -9.16
CA PRO A 44 4.05 1.26 -8.58
C PRO A 44 2.62 1.82 -8.56
N PHE A 45 1.66 0.93 -8.47
CA PHE A 45 0.25 1.25 -8.30
C PHE A 45 -0.16 1.15 -6.83
N VAL A 46 -0.88 2.15 -6.33
CA VAL A 46 -1.63 2.03 -5.08
C VAL A 46 -2.91 1.26 -5.35
N VAL A 47 -3.05 0.07 -4.76
CA VAL A 47 -4.27 -0.76 -4.92
C VAL A 47 -5.24 -0.60 -3.77
N LYS A 48 -4.74 -0.19 -2.60
CA LYS A 48 -5.57 0.08 -1.42
C LYS A 48 -4.89 1.13 -0.55
N CYS A 49 -5.71 2.01 0.00
CA CYS A 49 -5.34 2.96 1.03
C CYS A 49 -6.38 2.79 2.15
N SER A 50 -5.93 2.65 3.39
CA SER A 50 -6.83 2.41 4.52
C SER A 50 -6.33 3.13 5.75
N PHE A 51 -7.26 3.80 6.43
CA PHE A 51 -7.01 4.36 7.75
C PHE A 51 -6.94 3.21 8.75
N VAL A 52 -5.90 3.20 9.57
CA VAL A 52 -5.81 2.30 10.71
C VAL A 52 -6.58 2.98 11.85
N PRO A 53 -7.63 2.35 12.39
CA PRO A 53 -8.26 2.85 13.60
C PRO A 53 -7.18 2.87 14.68
N THR A 54 -6.87 4.06 15.21
CA THR A 54 -6.11 4.14 16.45
C THR A 54 -6.96 3.43 17.48
N SER A 55 -6.51 2.27 17.96
CA SER A 55 -7.06 1.66 19.17
C SER A 55 -6.99 2.74 20.22
N ASP A 56 -8.14 3.24 20.69
CA ASP A 56 -8.14 4.13 21.83
C ASP A 56 -7.30 3.45 22.91
N SER A 57 -6.32 4.17 23.45
CA SER A 57 -5.48 3.67 24.55
C SER A 57 -6.29 3.19 25.77
N ASN A 58 -7.59 3.48 25.79
CA ASN A 58 -8.58 2.97 26.75
C ASN A 58 -8.95 1.49 26.55
N THR A 59 -8.71 0.87 25.39
CA THR A 59 -9.01 -0.55 25.14
C THR A 59 -7.90 -1.49 25.62
N MET A 60 -6.67 -0.99 25.80
CA MET A 60 -5.53 -1.78 26.29
C MET A 60 -5.37 -1.77 27.82
N ALA A 61 -6.27 -1.10 28.54
CA ALA A 61 -6.23 -0.95 30.00
C ALA A 61 -7.36 -1.72 30.73
N GLN A 62 -7.86 -2.82 30.14
CA GLN A 62 -8.78 -3.76 30.81
C GLN A 62 -8.09 -5.06 31.17
#